data_AF-A0A1E5ABA1-F1
#
_entry.id   AF-A0A1E5ABA1-F1
#
_cell.length_a   1.000
_cell.length_b   1.000
_cell.length_c   1.000
_cell.angle_alpha   90.00
_cell.angle_beta   90.00
_cell.angle_gamma   90.00
#
_symmetry.space_group_name_H-M   'P 1'
#
loop_
_entity.id
_entity.type
_entity.pdbx_description
1 polymer ?
#
loop_
_entity_poly.entity_id
_entity_poly.type
_entity_poly.pdbx_seq_one_letter_code
_entity_poly.pdbx_strand_id
1 'polypeptide(L)'
;MSLSHREMELVDALRRLGGSARSAELAKMLDVSEETVRRTIKALNKAGAVQRVHGGAFLAGPQSATSFARRISENQKEKARIAARIAEHVRDGMALFLDVGSTTAFVAEKLRQKSGLIVVTNSFVAAQSLANHNGNRLHFLGGEMHSNERGTFGFVAEQQLRRFALDMAILSADAVSAKQGVLYHSAEEAQLACVAAECAQQVAMAMVHPKFSETAPHCGPEPRKITALFTDQEPGKKISAALTAWGVKIDVARSGKGD
;
A
#
# COMPACT_ATOMS: atom_id res chain seq x y z
N MET A 1 -14.25 17.43 -26.49
CA MET A 1 -13.01 17.86 -27.18
C MET A 1 -12.41 16.64 -27.86
N SER A 2 -12.01 16.71 -29.12
CA SER A 2 -11.32 15.59 -29.78
C SER A 2 -9.86 15.56 -29.34
N LEU A 3 -9.41 14.43 -28.82
CA LEU A 3 -7.99 14.20 -28.55
C LEU A 3 -7.22 14.11 -29.88
N SER A 4 -5.99 14.59 -29.90
CA SER A 4 -5.06 14.33 -31.00
C SER A 4 -4.69 12.85 -31.07
N HIS A 5 -4.16 12.40 -32.23
CA HIS A 5 -3.73 11.01 -32.42
C HIS A 5 -2.73 10.56 -31.33
N ARG A 6 -1.75 11.41 -31.00
CA ARG A 6 -0.75 11.11 -29.97
C ARG A 6 -1.34 11.05 -28.56
N GLU A 7 -2.34 11.87 -28.27
CA GLU A 7 -3.04 11.86 -26.99
C GLU A 7 -3.87 10.57 -26.83
N MET A 8 -4.50 10.09 -27.92
CA MET A 8 -5.18 8.79 -27.94
C MET A 8 -4.22 7.62 -27.74
N GLU A 9 -3.08 7.61 -28.42
CA GLU A 9 -2.04 6.58 -28.23
C GLU A 9 -1.56 6.51 -26.77
N LEU A 10 -1.35 7.67 -26.13
CA LEU A 10 -0.93 7.71 -24.73
C LEU A 10 -2.01 7.18 -23.80
N VAL A 11 -3.28 7.55 -24.03
CA VAL A 11 -4.43 7.03 -23.28
C VAL A 11 -4.54 5.51 -23.45
N ASP A 12 -4.40 4.98 -24.66
CA ASP A 12 -4.47 3.55 -24.91
C ASP A 12 -3.28 2.78 -24.32
N ALA A 13 -2.07 3.36 -24.35
CA ALA A 13 -0.92 2.81 -23.63
C ALA A 13 -1.19 2.73 -22.13
N LEU A 14 -1.74 3.80 -21.54
CA LEU A 14 -2.15 3.80 -20.13
C LEU A 14 -3.20 2.71 -19.85
N ARG A 15 -4.21 2.51 -20.72
CA ARG A 15 -5.20 1.43 -20.56
C ARG A 15 -4.53 0.05 -20.55
N ARG A 16 -3.63 -0.20 -21.49
CA ARG A 16 -2.88 -1.47 -21.59
C ARG A 16 -2.00 -1.74 -20.36
N LEU A 17 -1.51 -0.68 -19.72
CA LEU A 17 -0.69 -0.75 -18.50
C LEU A 17 -1.52 -0.73 -17.21
N GLY A 18 -2.85 -0.91 -17.30
CA GLY A 18 -3.72 -0.99 -16.12
C GLY A 18 -4.09 0.38 -15.52
N GLY A 19 -4.13 1.41 -16.36
CA GLY A 19 -4.65 2.74 -16.04
C GLY A 19 -3.61 3.76 -15.57
N SER A 20 -2.36 3.35 -15.30
CA SER A 20 -1.30 4.25 -14.80
C SER A 20 0.08 3.78 -15.26
N ALA A 21 0.99 4.72 -15.56
CA ALA A 21 2.36 4.38 -15.92
C ALA A 21 3.34 5.55 -15.67
N ARG A 22 4.63 5.21 -15.54
CA ARG A 22 5.72 6.21 -15.50
C ARG A 22 6.01 6.75 -16.89
N SER A 23 6.50 7.99 -16.95
CA SER A 23 6.88 8.65 -18.21
C SER A 23 7.93 7.88 -18.99
N ALA A 24 8.91 7.28 -18.31
CA ALA A 24 9.94 6.44 -18.92
C ALA A 24 9.37 5.17 -19.56
N GLU A 25 8.37 4.56 -18.92
CA GLU A 25 7.71 3.34 -19.39
C GLU A 25 6.83 3.64 -20.62
N LEU A 26 6.05 4.73 -20.56
CA LEU A 26 5.27 5.22 -21.69
C LEU A 26 6.17 5.64 -22.87
N ALA A 27 7.31 6.26 -22.59
CA ALA A 27 8.28 6.66 -23.61
C ALA A 27 8.81 5.44 -24.38
N LYS A 28 9.18 4.39 -23.64
CA LYS A 28 9.63 3.12 -24.22
C LYS A 28 8.54 2.41 -25.01
N MET A 29 7.31 2.38 -24.50
CA MET A 29 6.19 1.68 -25.14
C MET A 29 5.70 2.38 -26.42
N LEU A 30 5.76 3.71 -26.45
CA LEU A 30 5.30 4.54 -27.57
C LEU A 30 6.43 4.91 -28.54
N ASP A 31 7.67 4.47 -28.27
CA ASP A 31 8.89 4.80 -29.01
C ASP A 31 9.09 6.32 -29.21
N VAL A 32 9.04 7.06 -28.10
CA VAL A 32 9.20 8.52 -28.07
C VAL A 32 10.06 8.96 -26.89
N SER A 33 10.49 10.23 -26.89
CA SER A 33 11.22 10.79 -25.75
C SER A 33 10.32 10.97 -24.51
N GLU A 34 10.90 10.89 -23.31
CA GLU A 34 10.18 11.22 -22.07
C GLU A 34 9.65 12.65 -22.06
N GLU A 35 10.33 13.59 -22.73
CA GLU A 35 9.87 14.97 -22.83
C GLU A 35 8.60 15.07 -23.68
N THR A 36 8.51 14.30 -24.76
CA THR A 36 7.28 14.15 -25.57
C THR A 36 6.14 13.64 -24.70
N VAL A 37 6.38 12.59 -23.92
CA VAL A 37 5.38 12.02 -22.99
C VAL A 37 4.95 13.05 -21.95
N ARG A 38 5.88 13.78 -21.33
CA ARG A 38 5.56 14.83 -20.32
C ARG A 38 4.70 15.94 -20.91
N ARG A 39 4.99 16.39 -22.15
CA ARG A 39 4.18 17.40 -22.83
C ARG A 39 2.78 16.88 -23.16
N THR A 40 2.65 15.65 -23.66
CA THR A 40 1.34 15.03 -23.96
C THR A 40 0.52 14.81 -22.68
N ILE A 41 1.14 14.33 -21.60
CA ILE A 41 0.49 14.21 -20.28
C ILE A 41 -0.01 15.57 -19.79
N LYS A 42 0.79 16.63 -19.93
CA LYS A 42 0.39 17.99 -19.53
C LYS A 42 -0.85 18.47 -20.29
N ALA A 43 -0.93 18.18 -21.60
CA ALA A 43 -2.07 18.52 -22.44
C ALA A 43 -3.33 17.72 -22.04
N LEU A 44 -3.21 16.39 -21.93
CA LEU A 44 -4.28 15.49 -21.48
C LEU A 44 -4.78 15.84 -20.08
N ASN A 45 -3.89 16.28 -19.18
CA ASN A 45 -4.24 16.69 -17.82
C ASN A 45 -5.07 17.98 -17.83
N LYS A 46 -4.70 18.93 -18.68
CA LYS A 46 -5.51 20.15 -18.89
C LYS A 46 -6.88 19.83 -19.49
N ALA A 47 -6.95 18.81 -20.34
CA ALA A 47 -8.20 18.33 -20.94
C ALA A 47 -9.03 17.42 -20.01
N GLY A 48 -8.53 17.10 -18.82
CA GLY A 48 -9.22 16.24 -17.85
C GLY A 48 -9.33 14.78 -18.29
N ALA A 49 -8.48 14.32 -19.23
CA ALA A 49 -8.44 12.95 -19.74
C ALA A 49 -7.42 12.05 -19.00
N VAL A 50 -6.42 12.66 -18.36
CA VAL A 50 -5.47 12.01 -17.45
C VAL A 50 -5.24 12.90 -16.23
N GLN A 51 -4.72 12.35 -15.15
CA GLN A 51 -4.16 13.11 -14.04
C GLN A 51 -2.64 12.91 -13.99
N ARG A 52 -1.91 14.01 -13.89
CA ARG A 52 -0.45 14.02 -13.80
C ARG A 52 0.02 13.70 -12.39
N VAL A 53 0.99 12.79 -12.27
CA VAL A 53 1.72 12.50 -11.02
C VAL A 53 3.21 12.78 -11.19
N HIS A 54 3.97 12.70 -10.10
CA HIS A 54 5.42 12.85 -10.18
C HIS A 54 6.02 11.71 -11.03
N GLY A 55 6.56 12.06 -12.19
CA GLY A 55 7.19 11.12 -13.11
C GLY A 55 6.25 10.24 -13.95
N GLY A 56 4.95 10.56 -14.06
CA GLY A 56 4.00 9.75 -14.84
C GLY A 56 2.59 10.33 -14.95
N ALA A 57 1.64 9.49 -15.34
CA ALA A 57 0.21 9.82 -15.40
C ALA A 57 -0.68 8.61 -15.16
N PHE A 58 -1.94 8.87 -14.82
CA PHE A 58 -3.02 7.90 -14.84
C PHE A 58 -4.24 8.46 -15.57
N LEU A 59 -5.11 7.61 -16.11
CA LEU A 59 -6.31 8.07 -16.82
C LEU A 59 -7.23 8.88 -15.90
N ALA A 60 -8.11 9.73 -16.43
CA ALA A 60 -9.14 10.44 -15.66
C ALA A 60 -10.53 9.83 -15.87
N GLY A 61 -11.37 9.82 -14.82
CA GLY A 61 -12.65 9.10 -14.77
C GLY A 61 -12.83 8.21 -13.53
N PRO A 62 -14.01 7.60 -13.33
CA PRO A 62 -14.32 6.81 -12.12
C PRO A 62 -13.50 5.51 -11.98
N GLN A 63 -12.82 5.07 -13.05
CA GLN A 63 -12.06 3.81 -13.12
C GLN A 63 -10.56 4.00 -13.44
N SER A 64 -10.05 5.21 -13.41
CA SER A 64 -8.97 5.59 -14.33
C SER A 64 -7.60 5.81 -13.67
N ALA A 65 -7.53 5.83 -12.35
CA ALA A 65 -6.50 5.10 -11.62
C ALA A 65 -7.25 4.17 -10.70
N THR A 66 -6.80 2.92 -10.58
CA THR A 66 -7.08 2.18 -9.34
C THR A 66 -6.75 3.11 -8.18
N SER A 67 -7.63 3.22 -7.18
CA SER A 67 -7.37 3.97 -5.93
C SER A 67 -5.95 3.74 -5.43
N PHE A 68 -5.46 2.51 -5.61
CA PHE A 68 -4.11 2.06 -5.34
C PHE A 68 -3.00 2.84 -6.05
N ALA A 69 -3.04 3.00 -7.39
CA ALA A 69 -1.96 3.66 -8.13
C ALA A 69 -1.81 5.14 -7.74
N ARG A 70 -2.94 5.84 -7.52
CA ARG A 70 -2.93 7.20 -6.98
C ARG A 70 -2.30 7.23 -5.58
N ARG A 71 -2.78 6.36 -4.68
CA ARG A 71 -2.26 6.24 -3.31
C ARG A 71 -0.76 5.93 -3.30
N ILE A 72 -0.22 5.09 -4.19
CA ILE A 72 1.23 4.84 -4.28
C ILE A 72 2.02 6.12 -4.58
N SER A 73 1.48 7.03 -5.41
CA SER A 73 2.17 8.26 -5.79
C SER A 73 2.14 9.37 -4.75
N GLU A 74 1.22 9.30 -3.78
CA GLU A 74 1.04 10.26 -2.69
C GLU A 74 1.93 9.92 -1.49
N ASN A 75 2.45 10.94 -0.78
CA ASN A 75 3.19 10.77 0.48
C ASN A 75 4.34 9.73 0.39
N GLN A 76 5.04 9.69 -0.75
CA GLN A 76 6.05 8.65 -1.02
C GLN A 76 7.21 8.70 -0.03
N LYS A 77 7.67 9.91 0.32
CA LYS A 77 8.77 10.10 1.27
C LYS A 77 8.37 9.59 2.66
N GLU A 78 7.15 9.89 3.08
CA GLU A 78 6.55 9.46 4.34
C GLU A 78 6.46 7.94 4.39
N LYS A 79 5.91 7.31 3.34
CA LYS A 79 5.82 5.84 3.22
C LYS A 79 7.17 5.16 3.22
N ALA A 80 8.17 5.75 2.54
CA ALA A 80 9.53 5.22 2.55
C ALA A 80 10.17 5.27 3.96
N ARG A 81 9.95 6.35 4.72
CA ARG A 81 10.41 6.45 6.11
C ARG A 81 9.72 5.43 7.02
N ILE A 82 8.40 5.30 6.92
CA ILE A 82 7.62 4.29 7.65
C ILE A 82 8.15 2.88 7.32
N ALA A 83 8.36 2.59 6.04
CA ALA A 83 8.89 1.30 5.59
C ALA A 83 10.29 1.00 6.15
N ALA A 84 11.17 1.99 6.20
CA ALA A 84 12.49 1.85 6.80
C ALA A 84 12.39 1.50 8.29
N ARG A 85 11.54 2.19 9.06
CA ARG A 85 11.32 1.91 10.49
C ARG A 85 10.77 0.52 10.74
N ILE A 86 9.79 0.08 9.94
CA ILE A 86 9.23 -1.27 10.07
C ILE A 86 10.30 -2.34 9.78
N ALA A 87 11.11 -2.14 8.74
CA ALA A 87 12.16 -3.10 8.37
C ALA A 87 13.27 -3.27 9.42
N GLU A 88 13.47 -2.30 10.32
CA GLU A 88 14.36 -2.46 11.49
C GLU A 88 13.84 -3.51 12.48
N HIS A 89 12.52 -3.72 12.53
CA HIS A 89 11.87 -4.69 13.42
C HIS A 89 11.77 -6.09 12.80
N VAL A 90 12.12 -6.22 11.51
CA VAL A 90 12.14 -7.51 10.81
C VAL A 90 13.56 -8.07 10.80
N ARG A 91 13.71 -9.30 11.26
CA ARG A 91 14.95 -10.08 11.22
C ARG A 91 14.89 -11.08 10.07
N ASP A 92 16.06 -11.46 9.59
CA ASP A 92 16.18 -12.55 8.62
C ASP A 92 15.56 -13.83 9.17
N GLY A 93 14.95 -14.63 8.31
CA GLY A 93 14.26 -15.87 8.70
C GLY A 93 12.85 -15.72 9.28
N MET A 94 12.35 -14.50 9.52
CA MET A 94 11.00 -14.31 10.09
C MET A 94 9.88 -14.74 9.13
N ALA A 95 8.81 -15.27 9.70
CA ALA A 95 7.53 -15.50 9.04
C ALA A 95 6.62 -14.27 9.20
N LEU A 96 6.21 -13.68 8.08
CA LEU A 96 5.53 -12.39 8.06
C LEU A 96 4.25 -12.48 7.22
N PHE A 97 3.20 -11.80 7.66
CA PHE A 97 2.12 -11.40 6.76
C PHE A 97 2.32 -9.95 6.33
N LEU A 98 2.17 -9.68 5.04
CA LEU A 98 2.15 -8.33 4.49
C LEU A 98 0.86 -8.13 3.71
N ASP A 99 0.02 -7.23 4.18
CA ASP A 99 -1.27 -6.96 3.54
C ASP A 99 -1.14 -6.26 2.19
N VAL A 100 -2.30 -6.02 1.57
CA VAL A 100 -2.41 -5.12 0.45
C VAL A 100 -2.61 -3.69 0.93
N GLY A 101 -1.74 -2.80 0.47
CA GLY A 101 -1.78 -1.41 0.84
C GLY A 101 -0.68 -0.62 0.15
N SER A 102 -0.96 0.66 -0.12
CA SER A 102 0.05 1.52 -0.76
C SER A 102 1.27 1.75 0.15
N THR A 103 1.08 1.79 1.47
CA THR A 103 2.20 1.93 2.43
C THR A 103 2.97 0.61 2.56
N THR A 104 2.27 -0.52 2.64
CA THR A 104 2.88 -1.85 2.75
C THR A 104 3.61 -2.28 1.48
N ALA A 105 3.26 -1.74 0.31
CA ALA A 105 4.08 -1.87 -0.89
C ALA A 105 5.50 -1.26 -0.73
N PHE A 106 5.65 -0.13 -0.04
CA PHE A 106 6.97 0.44 0.27
C PHE A 106 7.72 -0.43 1.29
N VAL A 107 6.99 -1.04 2.23
CA VAL A 107 7.57 -2.02 3.16
C VAL A 107 8.12 -3.21 2.39
N ALA A 108 7.36 -3.75 1.41
CA ALA A 108 7.81 -4.87 0.57
C ALA A 108 9.16 -4.55 -0.10
N GLU A 109 9.29 -3.38 -0.73
CA GLU A 109 10.54 -2.96 -1.36
C GLU A 109 11.69 -2.89 -0.35
N LYS A 110 11.43 -2.39 0.86
CA LYS A 110 12.46 -2.30 1.90
C LYS A 110 12.87 -3.68 2.44
N LEU A 111 11.93 -4.63 2.49
CA LEU A 111 12.18 -6.00 2.92
C LEU A 111 13.01 -6.81 1.92
N ARG A 112 13.23 -6.32 0.68
CA ARG A 112 14.20 -6.90 -0.26
C ARG A 112 15.65 -6.84 0.23
N GLN A 113 15.91 -6.16 1.35
CA GLN A 113 17.22 -6.11 2.01
C GLN A 113 17.37 -7.22 3.08
N LYS A 114 16.31 -7.97 3.36
CA LYS A 114 16.29 -9.09 4.31
C LYS A 114 16.40 -10.41 3.56
N SER A 115 16.80 -11.45 4.27
CA SER A 115 17.06 -12.78 3.69
C SER A 115 16.30 -13.89 4.39
N GLY A 116 15.95 -14.93 3.64
CA GLY A 116 15.34 -16.15 4.17
C GLY A 116 13.96 -15.95 4.80
N LEU A 117 13.25 -14.85 4.47
CA LEU A 117 11.92 -14.60 5.02
C LEU A 117 10.90 -15.62 4.50
N ILE A 118 9.90 -15.94 5.32
CA ILE A 118 8.67 -16.59 4.87
C ILE A 118 7.60 -15.51 4.77
N VAL A 119 7.29 -15.07 3.56
CA VAL A 119 6.35 -13.96 3.32
C VAL A 119 5.02 -14.52 2.87
N VAL A 120 3.98 -14.30 3.65
CA VAL A 120 2.58 -14.55 3.29
C VAL A 120 1.96 -13.21 2.89
N THR A 121 1.32 -13.12 1.73
CA THR A 121 0.71 -11.86 1.29
C THR A 121 -0.49 -12.10 0.39
N ASN A 122 -1.49 -11.23 0.51
CA ASN A 122 -2.60 -11.16 -0.45
C ASN A 122 -2.37 -10.06 -1.51
N SER A 123 -1.24 -9.34 -1.44
CA SER A 123 -0.93 -8.21 -2.31
C SER A 123 -0.13 -8.65 -3.53
N PHE A 124 -0.67 -8.43 -4.73
CA PHE A 124 0.05 -8.72 -5.97
C PHE A 124 1.34 -7.89 -6.07
N VAL A 125 1.30 -6.64 -5.61
CA VAL A 125 2.44 -5.72 -5.64
C VAL A 125 3.55 -6.18 -4.69
N ALA A 126 3.19 -6.60 -3.47
CA ALA A 126 4.17 -7.14 -2.54
C ALA A 126 4.75 -8.47 -3.05
N ALA A 127 3.91 -9.33 -3.61
CA ALA A 127 4.32 -10.60 -4.21
C ALA A 127 5.36 -10.38 -5.32
N GLN A 128 5.10 -9.44 -6.23
CA GLN A 128 6.01 -9.10 -7.31
C GLN A 128 7.35 -8.54 -6.78
N SER A 129 7.32 -7.74 -5.72
CA SER A 129 8.51 -7.12 -5.12
C SER A 129 9.44 -8.14 -4.45
N LEU A 130 8.87 -9.14 -3.79
CA LEU A 130 9.60 -10.06 -2.90
C LEU A 130 9.86 -11.45 -3.50
N ALA A 131 9.18 -11.82 -4.59
CA ALA A 131 9.39 -13.10 -5.26
C ALA A 131 10.85 -13.25 -5.73
N ASN A 132 11.43 -14.44 -5.50
CA ASN A 132 12.78 -14.81 -5.94
C ASN A 132 13.91 -13.87 -5.45
N HIS A 133 13.71 -13.17 -4.34
CA HIS A 133 14.72 -12.31 -3.72
C HIS A 133 15.30 -12.93 -2.44
N ASN A 134 16.63 -12.92 -2.29
CA ASN A 134 17.39 -13.29 -1.07
C ASN A 134 16.98 -14.60 -0.37
N GLY A 135 16.55 -15.61 -1.14
CA GLY A 135 16.10 -16.88 -0.57
C GLY A 135 14.76 -16.79 0.18
N ASN A 136 14.00 -15.70 0.00
CA ASN A 136 12.67 -15.56 0.56
C ASN A 136 11.71 -16.59 -0.05
N ARG A 137 10.88 -17.19 0.80
CA ARG A 137 9.79 -18.07 0.41
C ARG A 137 8.49 -17.28 0.42
N LEU A 138 7.85 -17.17 -0.73
CA LEU A 138 6.63 -16.39 -0.88
C LEU A 138 5.40 -17.28 -1.01
N HIS A 139 4.41 -17.01 -0.18
CA HIS A 139 3.08 -17.62 -0.20
C HIS A 139 2.07 -16.54 -0.59
N PHE A 140 1.58 -16.59 -1.83
CA PHE A 140 0.53 -15.70 -2.28
C PHE A 140 -0.83 -16.29 -1.93
N LEU A 141 -1.62 -15.57 -1.14
CA LEU A 141 -2.94 -16.02 -0.73
C LEU A 141 -3.88 -16.02 -1.95
N GLY A 142 -4.63 -17.10 -2.11
CA GLY A 142 -5.70 -17.20 -3.11
C GLY A 142 -6.92 -16.33 -2.74
N GLY A 143 -8.02 -16.50 -3.47
CA GLY A 143 -9.26 -15.75 -3.25
C GLY A 143 -9.69 -14.94 -4.47
N GLU A 144 -10.71 -14.11 -4.29
CA GLU A 144 -11.20 -13.23 -5.36
C GLU A 144 -10.26 -12.04 -5.53
N MET A 145 -9.81 -11.79 -6.76
CA MET A 145 -8.90 -10.70 -7.08
C MET A 145 -9.68 -9.39 -7.24
N HIS A 146 -9.36 -8.41 -6.40
CA HIS A 146 -9.91 -7.06 -6.47
C HIS A 146 -8.94 -6.17 -7.24
N SER A 147 -9.24 -5.88 -8.50
CA SER A 147 -8.36 -5.13 -9.41
C SER A 147 -8.00 -3.72 -8.89
N ASN A 148 -8.92 -3.06 -8.20
CA ASN A 148 -8.72 -1.72 -7.65
C ASN A 148 -7.73 -1.66 -6.49
N GLU A 149 -7.63 -2.73 -5.71
CA GLU A 149 -6.73 -2.82 -4.57
C GLU A 149 -5.47 -3.63 -4.91
N ARG A 150 -5.50 -4.39 -6.02
CA ARG A 150 -4.43 -5.29 -6.47
C ARG A 150 -4.11 -6.37 -5.43
N GLY A 151 -5.16 -6.94 -4.84
CA GLY A 151 -5.04 -8.01 -3.87
C GLY A 151 -6.19 -9.01 -3.93
N THR A 152 -5.99 -10.15 -3.29
CA THR A 152 -6.96 -11.24 -3.16
C THR A 152 -7.64 -11.23 -1.81
N PHE A 153 -8.92 -11.60 -1.78
CA PHE A 153 -9.76 -11.52 -0.60
C PHE A 153 -10.74 -12.70 -0.48
N GLY A 154 -11.49 -12.67 0.63
CA GLY A 154 -12.57 -13.59 0.93
C GLY A 154 -12.11 -14.88 1.60
N PHE A 155 -13.06 -15.80 1.75
CA PHE A 155 -12.93 -17.01 2.56
C PHE A 155 -11.67 -17.83 2.27
N VAL A 156 -11.29 -17.97 0.99
CA VAL A 156 -10.10 -18.74 0.59
C VAL A 156 -8.82 -18.11 1.13
N ALA A 157 -8.67 -16.78 1.02
CA ALA A 157 -7.52 -16.05 1.54
C ALA A 157 -7.42 -16.20 3.06
N GLU A 158 -8.55 -16.02 3.75
CA GLU A 158 -8.65 -16.12 5.21
C GLU A 158 -8.28 -17.52 5.71
N GLN A 159 -8.82 -18.58 5.10
CA GLN A 159 -8.53 -19.96 5.52
C GLN A 159 -7.08 -20.35 5.29
N GLN A 160 -6.46 -19.86 4.21
CA GLN A 160 -5.04 -20.06 3.97
C GLN A 160 -4.20 -19.32 5.02
N LEU A 161 -4.53 -18.06 5.32
CA LEU A 161 -3.80 -17.27 6.32
C LEU A 161 -3.83 -17.93 7.71
N ARG A 162 -4.97 -18.52 8.11
CA ARG A 162 -5.13 -19.26 9.38
C ARG A 162 -4.22 -20.48 9.54
N ARG A 163 -3.53 -20.92 8.48
CA ARG A 163 -2.58 -22.05 8.54
C ARG A 163 -1.15 -21.61 8.89
N PHE A 164 -0.91 -20.32 9.05
CA PHE A 164 0.41 -19.78 9.38
C PHE A 164 0.47 -19.34 10.84
N ALA A 165 1.56 -19.70 11.50
CA ALA A 165 1.99 -19.05 12.74
C ALA A 165 3.02 -17.97 12.35
N LEU A 166 2.65 -16.71 12.49
CA LEU A 166 3.43 -15.58 12.00
C LEU A 166 4.17 -14.91 13.15
N ASP A 167 5.42 -14.51 12.93
CA ASP A 167 6.15 -13.67 13.86
C ASP A 167 5.58 -12.24 13.86
N MET A 168 5.19 -11.73 12.68
CA MET A 168 4.64 -10.38 12.54
C MET A 168 3.63 -10.27 11.39
N ALA A 169 2.54 -9.56 11.62
CA ALA A 169 1.64 -9.06 10.58
C ALA A 169 1.88 -7.56 10.38
N ILE A 170 2.18 -7.18 9.15
CA ILE A 170 2.36 -5.79 8.74
C ILE A 170 1.12 -5.41 7.93
N LEU A 171 0.32 -4.53 8.51
CA LEU A 171 -1.01 -4.15 8.03
C LEU A 171 -1.08 -2.65 7.74
N SER A 172 -2.04 -2.23 6.93
CA SER A 172 -2.39 -0.85 6.64
C SER A 172 -3.87 -0.62 6.93
N ALA A 173 -4.30 0.64 7.07
CA ALA A 173 -5.69 0.98 7.33
C ALA A 173 -6.09 2.27 6.60
N ASP A 174 -7.40 2.47 6.44
CA ASP A 174 -7.95 3.65 5.80
C ASP A 174 -8.21 4.81 6.76
N ALA A 175 -8.42 4.51 8.03
CA ALA A 175 -8.58 5.51 9.08
C ALA A 175 -8.28 4.94 10.46
N VAL A 176 -8.22 5.83 11.46
CA VAL A 176 -8.21 5.45 12.88
C VAL A 176 -9.17 6.32 13.68
N SER A 177 -9.96 5.67 14.52
CA SER A 177 -10.92 6.28 15.42
C SER A 177 -10.48 6.03 16.87
N ALA A 178 -10.53 7.06 17.70
CA ALA A 178 -10.25 6.93 19.14
C ALA A 178 -11.26 6.03 19.88
N LYS A 179 -12.41 5.71 19.25
CA LYS A 179 -13.43 4.83 19.82
C LYS A 179 -13.36 3.40 19.27
N GLN A 180 -13.12 3.26 17.97
CA GLN A 180 -13.26 1.97 17.27
C GLN A 180 -11.94 1.32 16.88
N GLY A 181 -10.82 2.05 16.95
CA GLY A 181 -9.53 1.57 16.46
C GLY A 181 -9.34 1.85 14.97
N VAL A 182 -8.66 0.94 14.27
CA VAL A 182 -8.40 1.05 12.83
C VAL A 182 -9.65 0.72 12.02
N LEU A 183 -9.87 1.45 10.94
CA LEU A 183 -11.06 1.37 10.09
C LEU A 183 -10.67 1.18 8.62
N TYR A 184 -11.53 0.50 7.86
CA TYR A 184 -11.34 0.13 6.45
C TYR A 184 -12.58 0.48 5.63
N HIS A 185 -12.39 0.85 4.36
CA HIS A 185 -13.49 1.02 3.42
C HIS A 185 -14.06 -0.31 2.92
N SER A 186 -13.22 -1.35 2.85
CA SER A 186 -13.63 -2.71 2.48
C SER A 186 -13.86 -3.57 3.72
N ALA A 187 -15.01 -4.24 3.76
CA ALA A 187 -15.30 -5.24 4.79
C ALA A 187 -14.34 -6.44 4.73
N GLU A 188 -13.92 -6.82 3.52
CA GLU A 188 -13.05 -7.98 3.30
C GLU A 188 -11.61 -7.69 3.71
N GLU A 189 -11.13 -6.45 3.50
CA GLU A 189 -9.85 -6.00 4.03
C GLU A 189 -9.85 -6.00 5.56
N ALA A 190 -10.90 -5.43 6.16
CA ALA A 190 -11.07 -5.43 7.62
C ALA A 190 -11.03 -6.85 8.18
N GLN A 191 -11.78 -7.77 7.55
CA GLN A 191 -11.87 -9.17 7.95
C GLN A 191 -10.51 -9.88 7.82
N LEU A 192 -9.83 -9.74 6.69
CA LEU A 192 -8.52 -10.37 6.50
C LEU A 192 -7.46 -9.80 7.46
N ALA A 193 -7.50 -8.50 7.75
CA ALA A 193 -6.66 -7.87 8.75
C ALA A 193 -6.91 -8.45 10.16
N CYS A 194 -8.17 -8.69 10.54
CA CYS A 194 -8.52 -9.38 11.79
C CYS A 194 -7.90 -10.77 11.84
N VAL A 195 -8.01 -11.57 10.77
CA VAL A 195 -7.40 -12.89 10.68
C VAL A 195 -5.88 -12.80 10.82
N ALA A 196 -5.24 -11.85 10.14
CA ALA A 196 -3.80 -11.63 10.23
C ALA A 196 -3.35 -11.31 11.67
N ALA A 197 -4.10 -10.46 12.37
CA ALA A 197 -3.83 -10.09 13.75
C ALA A 197 -4.01 -11.25 14.74
N GLU A 198 -4.87 -12.22 14.43
CA GLU A 198 -5.03 -13.45 15.21
C GLU A 198 -3.87 -14.43 14.99
N CYS A 199 -3.28 -14.45 13.80
CA CYS A 199 -2.24 -15.41 13.43
C CYS A 199 -0.81 -14.94 13.76
N ALA A 200 -0.63 -13.68 14.16
CA ALA A 200 0.67 -13.07 14.38
C ALA A 200 0.99 -12.77 15.85
N GLN A 201 2.25 -12.94 16.23
CA GLN A 201 2.74 -12.55 17.56
C GLN A 201 2.84 -11.03 17.73
N GLN A 202 3.19 -10.31 16.65
CA GLN A 202 3.25 -8.85 16.62
C GLN A 202 2.43 -8.30 15.46
N VAL A 203 1.69 -7.22 15.71
CA VAL A 203 0.90 -6.53 14.69
C VAL A 203 1.42 -5.11 14.53
N ALA A 204 2.01 -4.84 13.37
CA ALA A 204 2.54 -3.54 12.98
C ALA A 204 1.57 -2.87 12.02
N MET A 205 0.92 -1.79 12.46
CA MET A 205 0.09 -0.94 11.60
C MET A 205 0.95 0.13 10.93
N ALA A 206 0.91 0.22 9.61
CA ALA A 206 1.63 1.21 8.81
C ALA A 206 0.64 2.23 8.23
N MET A 207 0.72 3.49 8.66
CA MET A 207 -0.26 4.51 8.25
C MET A 207 0.36 5.89 8.14
N VAL A 208 0.02 6.62 7.07
CA VAL A 208 0.44 8.02 6.88
C VAL A 208 -0.56 9.00 7.48
N HIS A 209 -0.08 10.16 7.93
CA HIS A 209 -0.84 11.14 8.71
C HIS A 209 -2.20 11.59 8.13
N PRO A 210 -2.45 11.69 6.81
CA PRO A 210 -3.77 12.11 6.32
C PRO A 210 -4.89 11.18 6.77
N LYS A 211 -4.57 9.90 7.00
CA LYS A 211 -5.52 8.87 7.46
C LYS A 211 -6.05 9.12 8.89
N PHE A 212 -5.40 10.00 9.66
CA PHE A 212 -5.90 10.42 10.98
C PHE A 212 -7.12 11.33 10.90
N SER A 213 -7.41 11.92 9.73
CA SER A 213 -8.56 12.79 9.50
C SER A 213 -9.66 12.14 8.68
N GLU A 214 -9.47 10.88 8.28
CA GLU A 214 -10.42 10.11 7.48
C GLU A 214 -11.34 9.26 8.36
N THR A 215 -12.38 8.67 7.75
CA THR A 215 -13.28 7.71 8.38
C THR A 215 -13.64 6.60 7.41
N ALA A 216 -13.94 5.42 7.94
CA ALA A 216 -14.40 4.29 7.15
C ALA A 216 -15.38 3.40 7.94
N PRO A 217 -16.30 2.67 7.27
CA PRO A 217 -17.43 2.03 7.93
C PRO A 217 -17.13 0.67 8.60
N HIS A 218 -15.99 0.04 8.30
CA HIS A 218 -15.67 -1.30 8.82
C HIS A 218 -14.54 -1.26 9.85
N CYS A 219 -14.78 -1.88 11.01
CA CYS A 219 -13.77 -2.03 12.05
C CYS A 219 -12.79 -3.16 11.71
N GLY A 220 -11.50 -2.90 11.87
CA GLY A 220 -10.46 -3.92 11.77
C GLY A 220 -10.18 -4.65 13.08
N PRO A 221 -8.93 -5.14 13.27
CA PRO A 221 -8.52 -5.86 14.47
C PRO A 221 -8.87 -5.13 15.76
N GLU A 222 -9.14 -5.90 16.82
CA GLU A 222 -9.28 -5.35 18.16
C GLU A 222 -8.06 -4.47 18.49
N PRO A 223 -8.25 -3.22 18.96
CA PRO A 223 -7.13 -2.29 19.11
C PRO A 223 -6.01 -2.82 20.01
N ARG A 224 -6.34 -3.63 21.02
CA ARG A 224 -5.38 -4.24 21.95
C ARG A 224 -4.51 -5.34 21.33
N LYS A 225 -4.90 -5.87 20.16
CA LYS A 225 -4.09 -6.80 19.38
C LYS A 225 -3.00 -6.08 18.58
N ILE A 226 -3.13 -4.77 18.38
CA ILE A 226 -2.15 -3.97 17.65
C ILE A 226 -0.94 -3.72 18.56
N THR A 227 0.24 -4.14 18.15
CA THR A 227 1.46 -3.96 18.94
C THR A 227 2.03 -2.55 18.77
N ALA A 228 2.07 -2.07 17.53
CA ALA A 228 2.62 -0.76 17.23
C ALA A 228 1.95 -0.13 16.00
N LEU A 229 1.82 1.20 16.04
CA LEU A 229 1.50 2.06 14.92
C LEU A 229 2.77 2.78 14.44
N PHE A 230 3.15 2.53 13.20
CA PHE A 230 4.21 3.22 12.49
C PHE A 230 3.61 4.31 11.60
N THR A 231 4.04 5.55 11.82
CA THR A 231 3.49 6.74 11.16
C THR A 231 4.58 7.78 10.87
N ASP A 232 4.32 8.73 9.97
CA ASP A 232 5.24 9.82 9.66
C ASP A 232 5.04 11.05 10.57
N GLN A 233 3.89 11.16 11.24
CA GLN A 233 3.59 12.22 12.21
C GLN A 233 2.85 11.69 13.42
N GLU A 234 2.99 12.40 14.54
CA GLU A 234 2.27 12.10 15.77
C GLU A 234 0.75 12.25 15.56
N PRO A 235 -0.07 11.27 15.99
CA PRO A 235 -1.52 11.42 15.94
C PRO A 235 -2.01 12.58 16.83
N GLY A 236 -3.22 13.07 16.57
CA GLY A 236 -3.85 14.06 17.45
C GLY A 236 -4.09 13.50 18.86
N LYS A 237 -4.10 14.38 19.87
CA LYS A 237 -4.19 14.02 21.31
C LYS A 237 -5.22 12.94 21.64
N LYS A 238 -6.41 13.00 21.02
CA LYS A 238 -7.49 12.02 21.24
C LYS A 238 -7.11 10.62 20.76
N ILE A 239 -6.51 10.51 19.56
CA ILE A 239 -6.06 9.25 18.98
C ILE A 239 -4.87 8.71 19.78
N SER A 240 -3.88 9.55 20.09
CA SER A 240 -2.70 9.11 20.87
C SER A 240 -3.08 8.60 22.26
N ALA A 241 -4.03 9.24 22.94
CA ALA A 241 -4.54 8.78 24.23
C ALA A 241 -5.24 7.42 24.13
N ALA A 242 -6.05 7.22 23.10
CA ALA A 242 -6.73 5.94 22.86
C ALA A 242 -5.73 4.81 22.55
N LEU A 243 -4.78 5.05 21.65
CA LEU A 243 -3.71 4.10 21.31
C LEU A 243 -2.92 3.68 22.55
N THR A 244 -2.54 4.67 23.38
CA THR A 244 -1.84 4.40 24.65
C THR A 244 -2.68 3.56 25.61
N ALA A 245 -3.98 3.88 25.76
CA ALA A 245 -4.89 3.11 26.61
C ALA A 245 -5.11 1.66 26.13
N TRP A 246 -4.94 1.41 24.84
CA TRP A 246 -4.97 0.07 24.25
C TRP A 246 -3.62 -0.66 24.29
N GLY A 247 -2.56 -0.01 24.77
CA GLY A 247 -1.21 -0.58 24.81
C GLY A 247 -0.48 -0.52 23.46
N VAL A 248 -0.99 0.22 22.48
CA VAL A 248 -0.39 0.37 21.15
C VAL A 248 0.78 1.36 21.24
N LYS A 249 1.98 0.92 20.89
CA LYS A 249 3.15 1.80 20.79
C LYS A 249 3.05 2.68 19.56
N ILE A 250 3.40 3.95 19.67
CA ILE A 250 3.46 4.87 18.53
C ILE A 250 4.93 5.05 18.14
N ASP A 251 5.31 4.63 16.93
CA ASP A 251 6.64 4.84 16.34
C ASP A 251 6.52 5.88 15.21
N VAL A 252 7.06 7.07 15.45
CA VAL A 252 7.04 8.16 14.47
C VAL A 252 8.34 8.16 13.67
N ALA A 253 8.23 7.89 12.38
CA ALA A 253 9.30 7.90 11.39
C ALA A 253 9.68 9.35 11.01
N ARG A 254 10.37 10.03 11.92
CA ARG A 254 10.83 11.42 11.76
C ARG A 254 11.78 11.57 10.57
N SER A 255 11.71 12.70 9.88
CA SER A 255 12.75 13.09 8.92
C SER A 255 14.08 13.26 9.65
N GLY A 256 15.16 12.69 9.11
CA GLY A 256 16.51 13.02 9.58
C GLY A 256 16.75 14.52 9.43
N LYS A 257 17.54 15.11 10.34
CA LYS A 257 18.07 16.47 10.13
C LYS A 257 19.06 16.39 8.96
N GLY A 258 18.60 16.52 7.72
CA GLY A 258 19.51 16.52 6.56
C GLY A 258 18.94 16.17 5.18
N ASP A 259 17.62 16.03 5.01
CA ASP A 259 16.97 15.89 3.68
C ASP A 259 16.40 17.21 3.18
#